data_AF-A0A415FU78-F1
#
_entry.id   AF-A0A415FU78-F1
#
_cell.length_a   1.000
_cell.length_b   1.000
_cell.length_c   1.000
_cell.angle_alpha   90.00
_cell.angle_beta   90.00
_cell.angle_gamma   90.00
#
_symmetry.space_group_name_H-M   'P 1'
#
loop_
_entity.id
_entity.type
_entity.pdbx_description
1 polymer ?
#
loop_
_entity_poly.entity_id
_entity_poly.type
_entity_poly.pdbx_seq_one_letter_code
_entity_poly.pdbx_strand_id
1 'polypeptide(L)'
;MDRLIEAIEDKQNPSVVGLDPTEALVPKQVVASFAEEIAKQVEDPTEAPAAQLSVAFFEFNRAIIDAVADIVPAVKPQIAMYEALGPAGIDAYSMTCEYAKQQGLYVLGDVKRGDIGSTAAAYAHHLSGVNAGEHAFDPWHEDAVTVNPYLGTDGITPFVEAATGADKDIFVLVRTSNPSSSELQELELASGERVYEHVADLVEGWGAETIGANGYSRVGAVVGATHPEEGKALRARMPHTFFLVPGYGAQGGTAQGVAGMFDKDGMGALVNSSRGIIGAWKKSGKYSESMSADDALDLVAESAREAAKDMRDNLRAVLP
;
A
#
# COMPACT_ATOMS: atom_id res chain seq x y z
N MET A 1 13.48 -4.19 4.15
CA MET A 1 13.60 -3.38 2.91
C MET A 1 14.24 -4.20 1.80
N ASP A 2 15.35 -4.89 2.08
CA ASP A 2 16.07 -5.71 1.09
C ASP A 2 15.17 -6.72 0.33
N ARG A 3 14.26 -7.43 1.02
CA ARG A 3 13.28 -8.33 0.38
C ARG A 3 12.41 -7.64 -0.69
N LEU A 4 12.01 -6.39 -0.45
CA LEU A 4 11.23 -5.62 -1.42
C LEU A 4 12.09 -5.25 -2.64
N ILE A 5 13.35 -4.86 -2.40
CA ILE A 5 14.31 -4.50 -3.46
C ILE A 5 14.57 -5.72 -4.35
N GLU A 6 14.87 -6.88 -3.75
CA GLU A 6 15.05 -8.15 -4.48
C GLU A 6 13.82 -8.50 -5.32
N ALA A 7 12.60 -8.29 -4.78
CA ALA A 7 11.36 -8.49 -5.52
C ALA A 7 11.21 -7.50 -6.69
N ILE A 8 11.56 -6.22 -6.50
CA ILE A 8 11.56 -5.22 -7.58
C ILE A 8 12.53 -5.62 -8.69
N GLU A 9 13.72 -6.12 -8.32
CA GLU A 9 14.74 -6.59 -9.26
C GLU A 9 14.30 -7.85 -10.01
N ASP A 10 13.75 -8.87 -9.35
CA ASP A 10 13.23 -10.08 -10.01
C ASP A 10 12.14 -9.75 -11.02
N LYS A 11 11.21 -8.87 -10.63
CA LYS A 11 10.06 -8.49 -11.46
C LYS A 11 10.38 -7.40 -12.49
N GLN A 12 11.54 -6.75 -12.35
CA GLN A 12 11.91 -5.55 -13.10
C GLN A 12 10.76 -4.52 -13.10
N ASN A 13 10.14 -4.33 -11.93
CA ASN A 13 8.90 -3.57 -11.81
C ASN A 13 8.83 -2.81 -10.47
N PRO A 14 9.06 -1.50 -10.46
CA PRO A 14 8.98 -0.68 -9.24
C PRO A 14 7.56 -0.18 -8.97
N SER A 15 6.53 -1.01 -9.21
CA SER A 15 5.14 -0.65 -8.94
C SER A 15 4.52 -1.49 -7.82
N VAL A 16 3.50 -0.92 -7.18
CA VAL A 16 2.69 -1.61 -6.16
C VAL A 16 1.21 -1.43 -6.46
N VAL A 17 0.50 -2.55 -6.49
CA VAL A 17 -0.96 -2.54 -6.74
C VAL A 17 -1.68 -2.17 -5.46
N GLY A 18 -2.43 -1.07 -5.47
CA GLY A 18 -3.28 -0.70 -4.34
C GLY A 18 -4.57 -1.51 -4.33
N LEU A 19 -4.73 -2.40 -3.35
CA LEU A 19 -5.92 -3.23 -3.17
C LEU A 19 -6.94 -2.48 -2.30
N ASP A 20 -7.55 -1.46 -2.90
CA ASP A 20 -8.50 -0.55 -2.24
C ASP A 20 -9.92 -0.77 -2.80
N PRO A 21 -10.53 -1.95 -2.62
CA PRO A 21 -11.86 -2.23 -3.14
C PRO A 21 -12.89 -1.27 -2.54
N THR A 22 -13.89 -0.94 -3.34
CA THR A 22 -15.09 -0.24 -2.89
C THR A 22 -16.27 -0.90 -3.56
N GLU A 23 -17.48 -0.78 -3.02
CA GLU A 23 -18.68 -1.30 -3.68
C GLU A 23 -18.79 -0.81 -5.13
N ALA A 24 -18.37 0.44 -5.40
CA ALA A 24 -18.36 0.97 -6.74
C ALA A 24 -17.37 0.23 -7.67
N LEU A 25 -16.23 -0.26 -7.17
CA LEU A 25 -15.18 -0.89 -7.98
C LEU A 25 -15.35 -2.39 -8.18
N VAL A 26 -16.12 -3.05 -7.32
CA VAL A 26 -16.42 -4.48 -7.45
C VAL A 26 -17.60 -4.67 -8.43
N PRO A 27 -17.52 -5.58 -9.40
CA PRO A 27 -18.65 -5.88 -10.28
C PRO A 27 -19.90 -6.28 -9.49
N LYS A 28 -21.06 -5.72 -9.83
CA LYS A 28 -22.30 -5.92 -9.07
C LYS A 28 -22.72 -7.40 -8.99
N GLN A 29 -22.45 -8.17 -10.05
CA GLN A 29 -22.78 -9.58 -10.14
C GLN A 29 -21.93 -10.44 -9.21
N VAL A 30 -20.68 -10.04 -8.96
CA VAL A 30 -19.81 -10.69 -7.97
C VAL A 30 -20.41 -10.51 -6.58
N VAL A 31 -20.77 -9.27 -6.21
CA VAL A 31 -21.46 -9.02 -4.93
C VAL A 31 -22.73 -9.86 -4.86
N ALA A 32 -23.60 -9.80 -5.87
CA ALA A 32 -24.88 -10.52 -5.89
C ALA A 32 -24.74 -12.04 -5.80
N SER A 33 -23.65 -12.63 -6.29
CA SER A 33 -23.45 -14.09 -6.32
C SER A 33 -23.40 -14.73 -4.93
N PHE A 34 -22.98 -13.98 -3.90
CA PHE A 34 -22.86 -14.48 -2.52
C PHE A 34 -24.14 -14.29 -1.68
N ALA A 35 -25.19 -13.66 -2.22
CA ALA A 35 -26.36 -13.27 -1.43
C ALA A 35 -27.05 -14.45 -0.72
N GLU A 36 -27.25 -15.57 -1.44
CA GLU A 36 -27.95 -16.73 -0.89
C GLU A 36 -27.11 -17.49 0.14
N GLU A 37 -25.81 -17.61 -0.08
CA GLU A 37 -24.89 -18.27 0.84
C GLU A 37 -24.77 -17.49 2.15
N ILE A 38 -24.54 -16.18 2.07
CA ILE A 38 -24.39 -15.30 3.23
C ILE A 38 -25.67 -15.27 4.06
N ALA A 39 -26.84 -15.20 3.41
CA ALA A 39 -28.13 -15.22 4.12
C ALA A 39 -28.35 -16.50 4.95
N LYS A 40 -27.65 -17.60 4.65
CA LYS A 40 -27.71 -18.85 5.43
C LYS A 40 -26.65 -18.93 6.54
N GLN A 41 -25.58 -18.14 6.44
CA GLN A 41 -24.44 -18.18 7.37
C GLN A 41 -24.54 -17.14 8.49
N VAL A 42 -25.14 -15.98 8.22
CA VAL A 42 -25.26 -14.92 9.23
C VAL A 42 -26.36 -15.25 10.25
N GLU A 43 -26.06 -15.00 11.53
CA GLU A 43 -27.05 -15.14 12.61
C GLU A 43 -28.02 -13.96 12.65
N ASP A 44 -27.50 -12.74 12.45
CA ASP A 44 -28.28 -11.51 12.34
C ASP A 44 -28.37 -11.07 10.86
N PRO A 45 -29.58 -11.05 10.25
CA PRO A 45 -29.75 -10.61 8.87
C PRO A 45 -29.27 -9.17 8.59
N THR A 46 -29.13 -8.32 9.61
CA THR A 46 -28.62 -6.96 9.45
C THR A 46 -27.11 -6.92 9.12
N GLU A 47 -26.38 -8.00 9.40
CA GLU A 47 -24.95 -8.14 9.07
C GLU A 47 -24.72 -8.60 7.62
N ALA A 48 -25.76 -9.13 6.96
CA ALA A 48 -25.66 -9.72 5.62
C ALA A 48 -25.02 -8.78 4.57
N PRO A 49 -25.36 -7.48 4.49
CA PRO A 49 -24.75 -6.60 3.49
C PRO A 49 -23.23 -6.43 3.68
N ALA A 50 -22.77 -6.31 4.94
CA ALA A 50 -21.35 -6.17 5.24
C ALA A 50 -20.59 -7.47 4.98
N ALA A 51 -21.14 -8.61 5.39
CA ALA A 51 -20.55 -9.93 5.13
C ALA A 51 -20.47 -10.23 3.62
N GLN A 52 -21.53 -9.93 2.86
CA GLN A 52 -21.57 -10.10 1.41
C GLN A 52 -20.53 -9.24 0.69
N LEU A 53 -20.41 -7.96 1.06
CA LEU A 53 -19.37 -7.09 0.50
C LEU A 53 -17.96 -7.56 0.87
N SER A 54 -17.76 -8.07 2.09
CA SER A 54 -16.46 -8.53 2.56
C SER A 54 -15.96 -9.72 1.74
N VAL A 55 -16.81 -10.72 1.49
CA VAL A 55 -16.47 -11.86 0.61
C VAL A 55 -16.23 -11.38 -0.82
N ALA A 56 -17.06 -10.49 -1.35
CA ALA A 56 -16.87 -9.95 -2.69
C ALA A 56 -15.58 -9.14 -2.83
N PHE A 57 -15.16 -8.41 -1.80
CA PHE A 57 -13.89 -7.67 -1.76
C PHE A 57 -12.71 -8.64 -1.79
N PHE A 58 -12.75 -9.71 -0.98
CA PHE A 58 -11.72 -10.74 -1.00
C PHE A 58 -11.60 -11.42 -2.36
N GLU A 59 -12.70 -11.88 -2.95
CA GLU A 59 -12.70 -12.57 -4.25
C GLU A 59 -12.24 -11.66 -5.40
N PHE A 60 -12.66 -10.39 -5.37
CA PHE A 60 -12.18 -9.38 -6.30
C PHE A 60 -10.66 -9.16 -6.19
N ASN A 61 -10.15 -9.03 -4.97
CA ASN A 61 -8.71 -8.89 -4.74
C ASN A 61 -7.95 -10.17 -5.10
N ARG A 62 -8.50 -11.35 -4.83
CA ARG A 62 -7.90 -12.64 -5.17
C ARG A 62 -7.66 -12.75 -6.67
N ALA A 63 -8.69 -12.46 -7.48
CA ALA A 63 -8.59 -12.46 -8.93
C ALA A 63 -7.52 -11.47 -9.44
N ILE A 64 -7.38 -10.31 -8.81
CA ILE A 64 -6.33 -9.34 -9.14
C ILE A 64 -4.95 -9.87 -8.75
N ILE A 65 -4.79 -10.40 -7.54
CA ILE A 65 -3.54 -10.97 -7.03
C ILE A 65 -3.07 -12.09 -7.97
N ASP A 66 -3.94 -13.05 -8.29
CA ASP A 66 -3.65 -14.17 -9.19
C ASP A 66 -3.14 -13.68 -10.56
N ALA A 67 -3.69 -12.56 -11.03
CA ALA A 67 -3.35 -11.99 -12.33
C ALA A 67 -2.05 -11.17 -12.34
N VAL A 68 -1.52 -10.76 -11.18
CA VAL A 68 -0.38 -9.84 -11.10
C VAL A 68 0.82 -10.38 -10.30
N ALA A 69 0.65 -11.44 -9.50
CA ALA A 69 1.67 -11.93 -8.57
C ALA A 69 3.02 -12.25 -9.22
N ASP A 70 3.02 -12.69 -10.48
CA ASP A 70 4.23 -13.01 -11.23
C ASP A 70 4.92 -11.79 -11.85
N ILE A 71 4.28 -10.61 -11.88
CA ILE A 71 4.77 -9.40 -12.58
C ILE A 71 4.91 -8.16 -11.69
N VAL A 72 4.36 -8.13 -10.48
CA VAL A 72 4.53 -7.03 -9.52
C VAL A 72 5.24 -7.53 -8.25
N PRO A 73 6.06 -6.70 -7.59
CA PRO A 73 6.75 -7.10 -6.37
C PRO A 73 5.86 -7.07 -5.13
N ALA A 74 4.82 -6.23 -5.14
CA ALA A 74 4.08 -5.88 -3.93
C ALA A 74 2.63 -5.53 -4.18
N VAL A 75 1.82 -5.66 -3.13
CA VAL A 75 0.47 -5.11 -3.01
C VAL A 75 0.36 -4.20 -1.80
N LYS A 76 -0.58 -3.25 -1.84
CA LYS A 76 -0.80 -2.28 -0.78
C LYS A 76 -2.28 -2.13 -0.42
N PRO A 77 -2.87 -3.00 0.42
CA PRO A 77 -4.26 -2.86 0.84
C PRO A 77 -4.47 -1.62 1.75
N GLN A 78 -5.50 -0.81 1.47
CA GLN A 78 -5.90 0.32 2.31
C GLN A 78 -6.96 -0.10 3.32
N ILE A 79 -6.54 -0.27 4.58
CA ILE A 79 -7.37 -0.84 5.65
C ILE A 79 -8.71 -0.11 5.87
N ALA A 80 -8.77 1.20 5.60
CA ALA A 80 -10.01 1.98 5.74
C ALA A 80 -11.17 1.45 4.86
N MET A 81 -10.85 0.85 3.71
CA MET A 81 -11.88 0.25 2.84
C MET A 81 -12.53 -0.99 3.47
N TYR A 82 -11.79 -1.67 4.34
CA TYR A 82 -12.19 -2.89 5.02
C TYR A 82 -12.83 -2.55 6.38
N GLU A 83 -12.24 -1.62 7.14
CA GLU A 83 -12.81 -1.10 8.40
C GLU A 83 -14.26 -0.59 8.22
N ALA A 84 -14.59 -0.03 7.05
CA ALA A 84 -15.94 0.42 6.72
C ALA A 84 -17.01 -0.69 6.76
N LEU A 85 -16.60 -1.97 6.68
CA LEU A 85 -17.47 -3.14 6.77
C LEU A 85 -17.44 -3.80 8.16
N GLY A 86 -16.79 -3.18 9.15
CA GLY A 86 -16.69 -3.69 10.51
C GLY A 86 -15.86 -4.98 10.61
N PRO A 87 -16.19 -5.90 11.55
CA PRO A 87 -15.42 -7.12 11.78
C PRO A 87 -15.23 -8.00 10.53
N ALA A 88 -16.29 -8.20 9.75
CA ALA A 88 -16.22 -8.99 8.51
C ALA A 88 -15.22 -8.40 7.49
N GLY A 89 -15.12 -7.07 7.46
CA GLY A 89 -14.12 -6.39 6.63
C GLY A 89 -12.70 -6.62 7.11
N ILE A 90 -12.45 -6.57 8.42
CA ILE A 90 -11.14 -6.88 9.01
C ILE A 90 -10.73 -8.33 8.70
N ASP A 91 -11.66 -9.27 8.76
CA ASP A 91 -11.41 -10.65 8.36
C ASP A 91 -11.00 -10.72 6.87
N ALA A 92 -11.75 -10.05 5.98
CA ALA A 92 -11.40 -9.97 4.56
C ALA A 92 -10.04 -9.28 4.30
N TYR A 93 -9.67 -8.28 5.11
CA TYR A 93 -8.35 -7.64 5.06
C TYR A 93 -7.24 -8.63 5.37
N SER A 94 -7.37 -9.35 6.50
CA SER A 94 -6.41 -10.37 6.93
C SER A 94 -6.29 -11.48 5.89
N MET A 95 -7.42 -12.01 5.39
CA MET A 95 -7.44 -13.02 4.32
C MET A 95 -6.76 -12.51 3.04
N THR A 96 -6.99 -11.25 2.64
CA THR A 96 -6.34 -10.66 1.47
C THR A 96 -4.82 -10.57 1.64
N CYS A 97 -4.36 -10.13 2.82
CA CYS A 97 -2.93 -10.03 3.13
C CYS A 97 -2.28 -11.41 3.18
N GLU A 98 -2.92 -12.38 3.84
CA GLU A 98 -2.45 -13.77 3.90
C GLU A 98 -2.31 -14.35 2.49
N TYR A 99 -3.35 -14.23 1.66
CA TYR A 99 -3.34 -14.77 0.31
C TYR A 99 -2.26 -14.12 -0.56
N ALA A 100 -2.12 -12.79 -0.51
CA ALA A 100 -1.06 -12.10 -1.24
C ALA A 100 0.34 -12.61 -0.84
N LYS A 101 0.57 -12.80 0.47
CA LYS A 101 1.83 -13.33 0.99
C LYS A 101 2.08 -14.78 0.54
N GLN A 102 1.04 -15.61 0.50
CA GLN A 102 1.14 -16.99 -0.03
C GLN A 102 1.50 -17.01 -1.52
N GLN A 103 1.09 -15.99 -2.29
CA GLN A 103 1.50 -15.81 -3.70
C GLN A 103 2.90 -15.20 -3.87
N GLY A 104 3.64 -14.98 -2.77
CA GLY A 104 5.01 -14.45 -2.79
C GLY A 104 5.11 -12.94 -2.95
N LEU A 105 4.01 -12.20 -2.81
CA LEU A 105 4.01 -10.75 -2.86
C LEU A 105 4.44 -10.14 -1.53
N TYR A 106 5.14 -9.01 -1.60
CA TYR A 106 5.39 -8.16 -0.44
C TYR A 106 4.11 -7.38 -0.08
N VAL A 107 3.66 -7.45 1.17
CA VAL A 107 2.39 -6.85 1.60
C VAL A 107 2.62 -5.57 2.41
N LEU A 108 2.16 -4.42 1.88
CA LEU A 108 2.25 -3.11 2.55
C LEU A 108 0.89 -2.66 3.07
N GLY A 109 0.63 -2.82 4.37
CA GLY A 109 -0.59 -2.36 5.03
C GLY A 109 -0.66 -0.83 5.10
N ASP A 110 -1.56 -0.21 4.34
CA ASP A 110 -1.68 1.24 4.33
C ASP A 110 -2.62 1.74 5.45
N VAL A 111 -2.14 1.68 6.68
CA VAL A 111 -2.92 1.90 7.92
C VAL A 111 -2.79 3.29 8.54
N LYS A 112 -1.75 4.05 8.18
CA LYS A 112 -1.45 5.43 8.61
C LYS A 112 -1.61 5.68 10.12
N ARG A 113 -1.25 4.71 10.95
CA ARG A 113 -1.41 4.83 12.41
C ARG A 113 -0.54 5.96 12.96
N GLY A 114 -1.00 6.61 14.02
CA GLY A 114 -0.29 7.72 14.67
C GLY A 114 -0.87 7.95 16.06
N ASP A 115 -0.16 7.48 17.07
CA ASP A 115 -0.47 7.63 18.48
C ASP A 115 0.86 7.71 19.27
N ILE A 116 0.84 7.67 20.60
CA ILE A 116 2.06 7.72 21.44
C ILE A 116 2.12 6.56 22.43
N GLY A 117 3.35 6.26 22.90
CA GLY A 117 3.60 5.36 24.01
C GLY A 117 2.97 3.97 23.82
N SER A 118 2.20 3.52 24.82
CA SER A 118 1.59 2.18 24.80
C SER A 118 0.59 1.98 23.67
N THR A 119 -0.08 3.04 23.21
CA THR A 119 -1.05 2.92 22.10
C THR A 119 -0.34 2.77 20.77
N ALA A 120 0.77 3.50 20.55
CA ALA A 120 1.63 3.28 19.40
C ALA A 120 2.21 1.85 19.39
N ALA A 121 2.63 1.34 20.55
CA ALA A 121 3.08 -0.03 20.69
C ALA A 121 1.96 -1.05 20.38
N ALA A 122 0.71 -0.77 20.76
CA ALA A 122 -0.43 -1.61 20.40
C ALA A 122 -0.65 -1.66 18.88
N TYR A 123 -0.56 -0.52 18.19
CA TYR A 123 -0.62 -0.49 16.72
C TYR A 123 0.60 -1.15 16.05
N ALA A 124 1.78 -1.12 16.67
CA ALA A 124 2.97 -1.78 16.14
C ALA A 124 2.85 -3.32 16.08
N HIS A 125 1.83 -3.91 16.72
CA HIS A 125 1.48 -5.32 16.52
C HIS A 125 1.01 -5.67 15.10
N HIS A 126 0.69 -4.68 14.25
CA HIS A 126 0.61 -4.88 12.81
C HIS A 126 1.88 -5.55 12.25
N LEU A 127 3.05 -5.17 12.78
CA LEU A 127 4.34 -5.71 12.36
C LEU A 127 4.78 -6.89 13.23
N SER A 128 4.72 -6.75 14.55
CA SER A 128 5.26 -7.76 15.47
C SER A 128 4.33 -8.96 15.73
N GLY A 129 3.08 -8.90 15.28
CA GLY A 129 2.07 -9.93 15.53
C GLY A 129 1.70 -10.05 17.01
N VAL A 130 0.97 -11.11 17.35
CA VAL A 130 0.64 -11.48 18.73
C VAL A 130 1.74 -12.41 19.26
N ASN A 131 2.66 -11.83 20.04
CA ASN A 131 3.77 -12.57 20.62
C ASN A 131 3.35 -13.35 21.88
N ALA A 132 3.18 -14.66 21.74
CA ALA A 132 2.88 -15.60 22.82
C ALA A 132 4.00 -16.66 22.99
N GLY A 133 5.27 -16.23 22.94
CA GLY A 133 6.43 -17.12 23.05
C GLY A 133 6.56 -18.07 21.85
N GLU A 134 6.52 -19.37 22.08
CA GLU A 134 6.59 -20.41 21.03
C GLU A 134 5.38 -20.41 20.07
N HIS A 135 4.32 -19.66 20.41
CA HIS A 135 3.09 -19.54 19.63
C HIS A 135 2.93 -18.16 19.00
N ALA A 136 4.03 -17.54 18.55
CA ALA A 136 3.96 -16.29 17.80
C ALA A 136 3.05 -16.45 16.58
N PHE A 137 2.07 -15.56 16.46
CA PHE A 137 1.09 -15.56 15.38
C PHE A 137 1.03 -14.16 14.78
N ASP A 138 1.18 -14.06 13.45
CA ASP A 138 1.02 -12.82 12.71
C ASP A 138 -0.36 -12.84 12.03
N PRO A 139 -1.40 -12.22 12.63
CA PRO A 139 -2.74 -12.15 12.03
C PRO A 139 -2.82 -11.18 10.85
N TRP A 140 -1.82 -10.32 10.67
CA TRP A 140 -1.87 -9.23 9.70
C TRP A 140 -1.20 -9.62 8.39
N HIS A 141 -0.19 -10.49 8.45
CA HIS A 141 0.56 -10.96 7.28
C HIS A 141 1.23 -9.83 6.48
N GLU A 142 1.37 -8.65 7.07
CA GLU A 142 2.01 -7.47 6.47
C GLU A 142 3.54 -7.60 6.55
N ASP A 143 4.24 -7.14 5.51
CA ASP A 143 5.70 -6.95 5.52
C ASP A 143 6.09 -5.49 5.83
N ALA A 144 5.16 -4.54 5.65
CA ALA A 144 5.32 -3.16 6.07
C ALA A 144 4.01 -2.44 6.37
N VAL A 145 4.09 -1.30 7.08
CA VAL A 145 2.94 -0.42 7.31
C VAL A 145 3.22 1.06 7.09
N THR A 146 2.18 1.83 6.77
CA THR A 146 2.28 3.31 6.78
C THR A 146 2.02 3.90 8.17
N VAL A 147 2.77 4.95 8.54
CA VAL A 147 2.71 5.59 9.87
C VAL A 147 2.70 7.12 9.73
N ASN A 148 1.95 7.82 10.58
CA ASN A 148 1.87 9.28 10.62
C ASN A 148 2.82 9.85 11.70
N PRO A 149 3.79 10.71 11.34
CA PRO A 149 4.80 11.21 12.28
C PRO A 149 4.37 12.43 13.09
N TYR A 150 3.12 12.88 12.99
CA TYR A 150 2.67 14.17 13.55
C TYR A 150 2.97 14.33 15.06
N LEU A 151 2.95 13.24 15.82
CA LEU A 151 3.19 13.25 17.27
C LEU A 151 4.68 13.14 17.64
N GLY A 152 5.58 13.10 16.65
CA GLY A 152 7.02 13.04 16.83
C GLY A 152 7.56 11.63 17.09
N THR A 153 8.82 11.57 17.50
CA THR A 153 9.61 10.33 17.67
C THR A 153 8.92 9.29 18.56
N ASP A 154 8.26 9.72 19.64
CA ASP A 154 7.58 8.82 20.58
C ASP A 154 6.43 8.01 19.95
N GLY A 155 5.87 8.50 18.82
CA GLY A 155 4.89 7.79 18.02
C GLY A 155 5.49 6.90 16.92
N ILE A 156 6.78 7.05 16.62
CA ILE A 156 7.48 6.32 15.56
C ILE A 156 8.35 5.19 16.12
N THR A 157 9.07 5.43 17.22
CA THR A 157 10.00 4.46 17.83
C THR A 157 9.38 3.07 18.02
N PRO A 158 8.15 2.92 18.54
CA PRO A 158 7.55 1.59 18.71
C PRO A 158 7.41 0.81 17.40
N PHE A 159 7.15 1.51 16.28
CA PHE A 159 7.06 0.88 14.96
C PHE A 159 8.44 0.53 14.41
N VAL A 160 9.46 1.37 14.62
CA VAL A 160 10.85 1.07 14.21
C VAL A 160 11.38 -0.15 14.95
N GLU A 161 11.11 -0.25 16.25
CA GLU A 161 11.47 -1.40 17.09
C GLU A 161 10.76 -2.69 16.60
N ALA A 162 9.45 -2.63 16.34
CA ALA A 162 8.69 -3.77 15.82
C ALA A 162 9.16 -4.19 14.42
N ALA A 163 9.40 -3.23 13.52
CA ALA A 163 9.95 -3.47 12.19
C ALA A 163 11.31 -4.16 12.25
N THR A 164 12.19 -3.67 13.13
CA THR A 164 13.53 -4.25 13.32
C THR A 164 13.47 -5.67 13.88
N GLY A 165 12.63 -5.89 14.91
CA GLY A 165 12.50 -7.20 15.55
C GLY A 165 11.85 -8.28 14.69
N ALA A 166 10.98 -7.89 13.75
CA ALA A 166 10.22 -8.80 12.89
C ALA A 166 10.77 -8.92 11.45
N ASP A 167 11.89 -8.26 11.13
CA ASP A 167 12.40 -8.12 9.76
C ASP A 167 11.37 -7.54 8.78
N LYS A 168 10.70 -6.46 9.20
CA LYS A 168 9.67 -5.73 8.45
C LYS A 168 10.09 -4.27 8.27
N ASP A 169 9.22 -3.46 7.64
CA ASP A 169 9.49 -2.05 7.32
C ASP A 169 8.34 -1.11 7.68
N ILE A 170 8.59 0.19 7.69
CA ILE A 170 7.56 1.23 7.77
C ILE A 170 7.71 2.30 6.71
N PHE A 171 6.61 2.97 6.37
CA PHE A 171 6.59 4.12 5.47
C PHE A 171 5.94 5.32 6.16
N VAL A 172 6.75 6.31 6.50
CA VAL A 172 6.32 7.49 7.25
C VAL A 172 5.77 8.57 6.32
N LEU A 173 4.64 9.20 6.66
CA LEU A 173 4.08 10.28 5.86
C LEU A 173 4.98 11.53 5.87
N VAL A 174 5.54 11.92 4.71
CA VAL A 174 6.41 13.11 4.57
C VAL A 174 5.73 14.20 3.73
N ARG A 175 5.50 13.92 2.45
CA ARG A 175 4.87 14.87 1.50
C ARG A 175 3.76 14.15 0.74
N THR A 176 2.50 14.39 1.07
CA THR A 176 1.37 13.64 0.48
C THR A 176 0.78 14.32 -0.76
N SER A 177 0.01 13.58 -1.55
CA SER A 177 -0.51 14.04 -2.86
C SER A 177 -1.88 14.73 -2.81
N ASN A 178 -2.51 14.85 -1.64
CA ASN A 178 -3.84 15.46 -1.52
C ASN A 178 -3.78 16.99 -1.66
N PRO A 179 -4.80 17.65 -2.25
CA PRO A 179 -4.79 19.10 -2.50
C PRO A 179 -4.56 19.97 -1.25
N SER A 180 -5.06 19.56 -0.10
CA SER A 180 -4.93 20.30 1.18
C SER A 180 -3.61 20.04 1.91
N SER A 181 -2.69 19.25 1.35
CA SER A 181 -1.43 18.91 2.03
C SER A 181 -0.61 20.14 2.43
N SER A 182 -0.68 21.20 1.61
CA SER A 182 0.05 22.46 1.82
C SER A 182 -0.40 23.23 3.06
N GLU A 183 -1.56 22.93 3.64
CA GLU A 183 -2.05 23.58 4.87
C GLU A 183 -1.11 23.35 6.06
N LEU A 184 -0.44 22.20 6.11
CA LEU A 184 0.51 21.86 7.16
C LEU A 184 1.92 21.62 6.63
N GLN A 185 2.05 20.86 5.54
CA GLN A 185 3.34 20.34 5.09
C GLN A 185 4.24 21.45 4.53
N GLU A 186 3.66 22.50 3.94
CA GLU A 186 4.40 23.62 3.34
C GLU A 186 4.56 24.83 4.28
N LEU A 187 4.13 24.71 5.54
CA LEU A 187 4.38 25.76 6.53
C LEU A 187 5.89 25.95 6.72
N GLU A 188 6.32 27.21 6.73
CA GLU A 188 7.72 27.59 6.95
C GLU A 188 8.04 27.57 8.44
N LEU A 189 9.10 26.86 8.80
CA LEU A 189 9.66 26.84 10.15
C LEU A 189 10.56 28.06 10.35
N ALA A 190 10.87 28.39 11.62
CA ALA A 190 11.79 29.48 11.95
C ALA A 190 13.21 29.28 11.38
N SER A 191 13.60 28.04 11.05
CA SER A 191 14.84 27.69 10.35
C SER A 191 14.83 28.05 8.86
N GLY A 192 13.67 28.39 8.29
CA GLY A 192 13.47 28.66 6.87
C GLY A 192 13.16 27.41 6.02
N GLU A 193 13.21 26.22 6.61
CA GLU A 193 12.76 24.99 5.97
C GLU A 193 11.24 24.81 6.08
N ARG A 194 10.65 24.00 5.22
CA ARG A 194 9.24 23.62 5.32
C ARG A 194 9.06 22.44 6.27
N VAL A 195 7.86 22.29 6.84
CA VAL A 195 7.54 21.16 7.74
C VAL A 195 7.86 19.80 7.11
N TYR A 196 7.51 19.55 5.84
CA TYR A 196 7.82 18.26 5.20
C TYR A 196 9.32 18.01 5.06
N GLU A 197 10.13 19.06 4.94
CA GLU A 197 11.58 18.95 4.82
C GLU A 197 12.19 18.58 6.16
N HIS A 198 11.70 19.18 7.24
CA HIS A 198 12.10 18.82 8.59
C HIS A 198 11.71 17.37 8.93
N VAL A 199 10.50 16.96 8.54
CA VAL A 199 10.05 15.56 8.72
C VAL A 199 10.92 14.60 7.90
N ALA A 200 11.36 14.99 6.70
CA ALA A 200 12.26 14.18 5.89
C ALA A 200 13.60 13.89 6.62
N ASP A 201 14.18 14.89 7.29
CA ASP A 201 15.40 14.69 8.08
C ASP A 201 15.17 13.77 9.27
N LEU A 202 14.01 13.88 9.93
CA LEU A 202 13.64 12.98 11.01
C LEU A 202 13.50 11.53 10.52
N VAL A 203 12.90 11.32 9.36
CA VAL A 203 12.77 9.98 8.74
C VAL A 203 14.13 9.37 8.43
N GLU A 204 15.01 10.13 7.78
CA GLU A 204 16.38 9.68 7.50
C GLU A 204 17.13 9.35 8.81
N GLY A 205 16.96 10.18 9.85
CA GLY A 205 17.54 9.96 11.17
C GLY A 205 16.99 8.71 11.88
N TRP A 206 15.68 8.49 11.87
CA TRP A 206 15.03 7.31 12.47
C TRP A 206 15.47 6.01 11.77
N GLY A 207 15.77 6.07 10.47
CA GLY A 207 16.23 4.92 9.69
C GLY A 207 17.71 4.59 9.81
N ALA A 208 18.55 5.50 10.32
CA ALA A 208 20.02 5.43 10.21
C ALA A 208 20.65 4.12 10.73
N GLU A 209 20.10 3.54 11.80
CA GLU A 209 20.61 2.29 12.40
C GLU A 209 20.04 1.02 11.76
N THR A 210 19.17 1.16 10.74
CA THR A 210 18.44 0.05 10.12
C THR A 210 18.75 -0.14 8.62
N ILE A 211 19.82 0.48 8.14
CA ILE A 211 20.26 0.38 6.73
C ILE A 211 20.62 -1.08 6.40
N GLY A 212 19.91 -1.64 5.42
CA GLY A 212 20.09 -2.99 4.91
C GLY A 212 21.25 -3.13 3.92
N ALA A 213 21.39 -4.33 3.36
CA ALA A 213 22.48 -4.68 2.45
C ALA A 213 22.44 -3.88 1.13
N ASN A 214 21.24 -3.46 0.69
CA ASN A 214 21.06 -2.67 -0.51
C ASN A 214 21.12 -1.15 -0.26
N GLY A 215 21.58 -0.72 0.92
CA GLY A 215 21.79 0.69 1.23
C GLY A 215 20.54 1.49 1.63
N TYR A 216 19.40 0.81 1.79
CA TYR A 216 18.14 1.42 2.22
C TYR A 216 17.75 0.99 3.64
N SER A 217 17.23 1.92 4.42
CA SER A 217 16.74 1.70 5.78
C SER A 217 15.37 1.01 5.81
N ARG A 218 14.98 0.50 6.98
CA ARG A 218 13.63 -0.02 7.24
C ARG A 218 12.59 1.10 7.36
N VAL A 219 13.03 2.34 7.50
CA VAL A 219 12.17 3.52 7.65
C VAL A 219 12.10 4.24 6.31
N GLY A 220 11.10 3.87 5.52
CA GLY A 220 10.75 4.53 4.27
C GLY A 220 9.92 5.81 4.48
N ALA A 221 9.72 6.54 3.39
CA ALA A 221 8.89 7.75 3.35
C ALA A 221 7.76 7.63 2.33
N VAL A 222 6.61 8.21 2.63
CA VAL A 222 5.53 8.43 1.67
C VAL A 222 5.70 9.81 1.04
N VAL A 223 5.97 9.83 -0.27
CA VAL A 223 6.22 11.03 -1.06
C VAL A 223 5.34 11.01 -2.31
N GLY A 224 4.41 11.94 -2.42
CA GLY A 224 3.36 11.94 -3.45
C GLY A 224 3.87 12.32 -4.84
N ALA A 225 3.33 11.66 -5.86
CA ALA A 225 3.68 11.85 -7.28
C ALA A 225 3.32 13.24 -7.86
N THR A 226 2.58 14.07 -7.13
CA THR A 226 2.04 15.35 -7.61
C THR A 226 3.02 16.52 -7.51
N HIS A 227 4.17 16.35 -6.87
CA HIS A 227 5.18 17.39 -6.67
C HIS A 227 6.58 16.94 -7.15
N PRO A 228 6.84 16.86 -8.47
CA PRO A 228 8.07 16.28 -9.03
C PRO A 228 9.38 16.90 -8.51
N GLU A 229 9.46 18.24 -8.49
CA GLU A 229 10.66 18.96 -8.04
C GLU A 229 10.90 18.78 -6.53
N GLU A 230 9.83 18.77 -5.73
CA GLU A 230 9.93 18.50 -4.29
C GLU A 230 10.36 17.05 -4.04
N GLY A 231 9.80 16.09 -4.78
CA GLY A 231 10.20 14.69 -4.72
C GLY A 231 11.68 14.48 -5.06
N LYS A 232 12.19 15.18 -6.07
CA LYS A 232 13.61 15.16 -6.44
C LYS A 232 14.51 15.75 -5.36
N ALA A 233 14.11 16.89 -4.78
CA ALA A 233 14.85 17.49 -3.66
C ALA A 233 14.85 16.56 -2.44
N LEU A 234 13.72 15.91 -2.14
CA LEU A 234 13.59 14.95 -1.05
C LEU A 234 14.45 13.70 -1.27
N ARG A 235 14.59 13.23 -2.52
CA ARG A 235 15.49 12.12 -2.83
C ARG A 235 16.95 12.44 -2.50
N ALA A 236 17.39 13.67 -2.77
CA ALA A 236 18.73 14.12 -2.39
C ALA A 236 18.89 14.26 -0.86
N ARG A 237 17.81 14.62 -0.15
CA ARG A 237 17.81 14.83 1.31
C ARG A 237 17.76 13.52 2.11
N MET A 238 17.12 12.49 1.58
CA MET A 238 16.95 11.19 2.24
C MET A 238 17.57 10.03 1.43
N PRO A 239 18.90 10.00 1.25
CA PRO A 239 19.56 9.06 0.33
C PRO A 239 19.40 7.57 0.71
N HIS A 240 19.19 7.24 1.99
CA HIS A 240 19.01 5.85 2.44
C HIS A 240 17.55 5.50 2.71
N THR A 241 16.61 6.44 2.51
CA THR A 241 15.19 6.20 2.74
C THR A 241 14.53 5.68 1.46
N PHE A 242 13.74 4.62 1.55
CA PHE A 242 12.96 4.12 0.40
C PHE A 242 11.62 4.87 0.27
N PHE A 243 11.21 5.25 -0.93
CA PHE A 243 9.98 6.02 -1.15
C PHE A 243 8.80 5.13 -1.56
N LEU A 244 7.68 5.24 -0.84
CA LEU A 244 6.37 4.85 -1.34
C LEU A 244 5.76 6.06 -2.05
N VAL A 245 5.44 5.92 -3.33
CA VAL A 245 5.01 7.04 -4.18
C VAL A 245 3.55 6.87 -4.60
N PRO A 246 2.57 7.35 -3.79
CA PRO A 246 1.17 7.36 -4.17
C PRO A 246 0.85 8.48 -5.17
N GLY A 247 -0.26 8.31 -5.89
CA GLY A 247 -0.81 9.35 -6.76
C GLY A 247 -0.49 9.22 -8.24
N TYR A 248 0.13 8.12 -8.66
CA TYR A 248 0.30 7.81 -10.09
C TYR A 248 -1.05 7.60 -10.78
N GLY A 249 -1.20 8.15 -12.00
CA GLY A 249 -2.40 8.03 -12.82
C GLY A 249 -3.57 8.85 -12.29
N ALA A 250 -4.39 8.26 -11.42
CA ALA A 250 -5.70 8.83 -11.03
C ALA A 250 -5.63 10.20 -10.32
N GLN A 251 -4.47 10.56 -9.75
CA GLN A 251 -4.24 11.85 -9.10
C GLN A 251 -3.35 12.78 -9.93
N GLY A 252 -3.06 12.42 -11.20
CA GLY A 252 -2.28 13.23 -12.14
C GLY A 252 -0.77 12.97 -12.13
N GLY A 253 -0.26 12.10 -11.26
CA GLY A 253 1.14 11.67 -11.30
C GLY A 253 1.47 10.89 -12.58
N THR A 254 2.63 11.17 -13.17
CA THR A 254 3.12 10.52 -14.40
C THR A 254 4.45 9.82 -14.14
N ALA A 255 4.83 8.89 -15.02
CA ALA A 255 6.13 8.21 -14.92
C ALA A 255 7.28 9.24 -14.93
N GLN A 256 7.23 10.19 -15.87
CA GLN A 256 8.21 11.26 -15.96
C GLN A 256 8.27 12.13 -14.69
N GLY A 257 7.13 12.38 -14.04
CA GLY A 257 7.04 13.19 -12.83
C GLY A 257 7.63 12.51 -11.60
N VAL A 258 7.64 11.17 -11.55
CA VAL A 258 8.22 10.41 -10.43
C VAL A 258 9.67 9.98 -10.67
N ALA A 259 10.20 10.11 -11.90
CA ALA A 259 11.56 9.68 -12.22
C ALA A 259 12.64 10.30 -11.31
N GLY A 260 12.46 11.58 -10.91
CA GLY A 260 13.39 12.26 -9.99
C GLY A 260 13.37 11.75 -8.55
N MET A 261 12.41 10.89 -8.19
CA MET A 261 12.29 10.27 -6.87
C MET A 261 13.11 8.98 -6.74
N PHE A 262 13.59 8.42 -7.86
CA PHE A 262 14.46 7.26 -7.90
C PHE A 262 15.92 7.68 -7.77
N ASP A 263 16.76 6.75 -7.32
CA ASP A 263 18.21 6.94 -7.30
C ASP A 263 18.82 6.82 -8.72
N LYS A 264 20.15 6.97 -8.78
CA LYS A 264 20.92 6.92 -10.03
C LYS A 264 20.88 5.56 -10.75
N ASP A 265 20.49 4.49 -10.04
CA ASP A 265 20.42 3.13 -10.55
C ASP A 265 18.95 2.71 -10.82
N GLY A 266 18.00 3.64 -10.71
CA GLY A 266 16.57 3.37 -10.93
C GLY A 266 15.88 2.66 -9.77
N MET A 267 16.47 2.67 -8.57
CA MET A 267 15.94 2.06 -7.34
C MET A 267 15.48 3.14 -6.33
N GLY A 268 15.03 2.75 -5.14
CA GLY A 268 14.73 3.66 -4.04
C GLY A 268 13.30 4.20 -4.01
N ALA A 269 12.45 3.79 -4.95
CA ALA A 269 11.04 4.13 -4.94
C ALA A 269 10.13 2.98 -5.43
N LEU A 270 8.92 2.91 -4.87
CA LEU A 270 7.84 1.99 -5.22
C LEU A 270 6.59 2.82 -5.54
N VAL A 271 6.15 2.81 -6.79
CA VAL A 271 5.08 3.67 -7.28
C VAL A 271 3.73 2.98 -7.16
N ASN A 272 2.81 3.59 -6.43
CA ASN A 272 1.49 3.01 -6.18
C ASN A 272 0.46 3.45 -7.24
N SER A 273 -0.27 2.46 -7.76
CA SER A 273 -1.52 2.67 -8.50
C SER A 273 -2.61 1.75 -7.96
N SER A 274 -3.70 2.36 -7.50
CA SER A 274 -4.89 1.66 -6.99
C SER A 274 -5.96 1.59 -8.09
N ARG A 275 -6.87 2.58 -8.13
CA ARG A 275 -7.93 2.72 -9.15
C ARG A 275 -7.47 2.60 -10.60
N GLY A 276 -6.21 2.94 -10.90
CA GLY A 276 -5.65 2.80 -12.25
C GLY A 276 -5.50 1.34 -12.69
N ILE A 277 -5.31 0.42 -11.75
CA ILE A 277 -5.16 -1.03 -12.00
C ILE A 277 -6.46 -1.75 -11.67
N ILE A 278 -6.92 -1.68 -10.42
CA ILE A 278 -8.09 -2.47 -9.97
C ILE A 278 -9.40 -2.00 -10.64
N GLY A 279 -9.45 -0.75 -11.10
CA GLY A 279 -10.59 -0.18 -11.83
C GLY A 279 -10.46 -0.21 -13.35
N ALA A 280 -9.39 -0.79 -13.90
CA ALA A 280 -9.09 -0.74 -15.34
C ALA A 280 -10.19 -1.40 -16.19
N TRP A 281 -10.82 -2.46 -15.67
CA TRP A 281 -11.91 -3.19 -16.33
C TRP A 281 -13.07 -2.30 -16.75
N LYS A 282 -13.37 -1.25 -15.99
CA LYS A 282 -14.44 -0.28 -16.31
C LYS A 282 -14.19 0.49 -17.59
N LYS A 283 -12.92 0.65 -17.98
CA LYS A 283 -12.49 1.37 -19.19
C LYS A 283 -12.22 0.44 -20.37
N SER A 284 -12.36 -0.88 -20.19
CA SER A 284 -12.09 -1.87 -21.25
C SER A 284 -13.10 -1.83 -22.40
N GLY A 285 -14.31 -1.30 -22.16
CA GLY A 285 -15.44 -1.38 -23.10
C GLY A 285 -16.04 -2.79 -23.23
N LYS A 286 -15.52 -3.79 -22.50
CA LYS A 286 -15.97 -5.20 -22.55
C LYS A 286 -16.99 -5.55 -21.47
N TYR A 287 -17.09 -4.76 -20.41
CA TYR A 287 -17.99 -5.05 -19.29
C TYR A 287 -19.46 -4.93 -19.67
N SER A 288 -20.27 -5.90 -19.25
CA SER A 288 -21.73 -5.87 -19.33
C SER A 288 -22.34 -6.31 -17.99
N GLU A 289 -23.44 -5.67 -17.60
CA GLU A 289 -24.21 -6.08 -16.41
C GLU A 289 -24.81 -7.51 -16.57
N SER A 290 -24.87 -8.05 -17.79
CA SER A 290 -25.35 -9.41 -18.07
C SER A 290 -24.28 -10.51 -17.95
N MET A 291 -23.02 -10.17 -17.67
CA MET A 291 -21.95 -11.16 -17.49
C MET A 291 -22.20 -12.03 -16.25
N SER A 292 -21.69 -13.25 -16.26
CA SER A 292 -21.61 -14.04 -15.03
C SER A 292 -20.62 -13.39 -14.05
N ALA A 293 -20.67 -13.78 -12.76
CA ALA A 293 -19.70 -13.32 -11.78
C ALA A 293 -18.27 -13.72 -12.15
N ASP A 294 -18.09 -14.96 -12.65
CA ASP A 294 -16.80 -15.49 -13.08
C ASP A 294 -16.25 -14.71 -14.28
N ASP A 295 -17.05 -14.51 -15.34
CA ASP A 295 -16.61 -13.72 -16.50
C ASP A 295 -16.25 -12.28 -16.11
N ALA A 296 -16.95 -11.70 -15.12
CA ALA A 296 -16.65 -10.38 -14.62
C ALA A 296 -15.32 -10.35 -13.85
N LEU A 297 -15.01 -11.37 -13.04
CA LEU A 297 -13.73 -11.51 -12.36
C LEU A 297 -12.58 -11.77 -13.36
N ASP A 298 -12.80 -12.56 -14.40
CA ASP A 298 -11.82 -12.76 -15.48
C ASP A 298 -11.50 -11.45 -16.18
N LEU A 299 -12.52 -10.63 -16.50
CA LEU A 299 -12.31 -9.30 -17.08
C LEU A 299 -11.53 -8.38 -16.13
N VAL A 300 -11.81 -8.43 -14.82
CA VAL A 300 -11.07 -7.69 -13.80
C VAL A 300 -9.59 -8.11 -13.81
N ALA A 301 -9.32 -9.40 -13.75
CA ALA A 301 -7.98 -10.00 -13.75
C ALA A 301 -7.19 -9.59 -15.01
N GLU A 302 -7.75 -9.80 -16.20
CA GLU A 302 -7.14 -9.41 -17.47
C GLU A 302 -6.80 -7.92 -17.51
N SER A 303 -7.77 -7.07 -17.14
CA SER A 303 -7.61 -5.62 -17.21
C SER A 303 -6.59 -5.11 -16.19
N ALA A 304 -6.56 -5.68 -14.99
CA ALA A 304 -5.58 -5.35 -13.96
C ALA A 304 -4.17 -5.75 -14.40
N ARG A 305 -3.99 -6.95 -14.96
CA ARG A 305 -2.70 -7.42 -15.47
C ARG A 305 -2.16 -6.52 -16.57
N GLU A 306 -2.98 -6.15 -17.56
CA GLU A 306 -2.55 -5.25 -18.63
C GLU A 306 -2.22 -3.85 -18.09
N ALA A 307 -3.05 -3.29 -17.20
CA ALA A 307 -2.75 -1.99 -16.58
C ALA A 307 -1.45 -2.01 -15.74
N ALA A 308 -1.15 -3.11 -15.06
CA ALA A 308 0.10 -3.27 -14.32
C ALA A 308 1.33 -3.35 -15.25
N LYS A 309 1.23 -4.06 -16.39
CA LYS A 309 2.28 -4.08 -17.42
C LYS A 309 2.50 -2.71 -18.03
N ASP A 310 1.42 -2.02 -18.40
CA ASP A 310 1.50 -0.67 -18.95
C ASP A 310 2.18 0.29 -17.97
N MET A 311 1.84 0.21 -16.68
CA MET A 311 2.50 1.01 -15.65
C MET A 311 3.99 0.70 -15.54
N ARG A 312 4.36 -0.59 -15.50
CA ARG A 312 5.77 -1.02 -15.49
C ARG A 312 6.53 -0.45 -16.68
N ASP A 313 5.99 -0.61 -17.89
CA ASP A 313 6.66 -0.23 -19.12
C ASP A 313 6.81 1.30 -19.22
N ASN A 314 5.81 2.06 -18.77
CA ASN A 314 5.90 3.52 -18.65
C ASN A 314 6.97 3.96 -17.65
N LEU A 315 7.09 3.30 -16.50
CA LEU A 315 8.14 3.60 -15.51
C LEU A 315 9.53 3.26 -16.07
N ARG A 316 9.70 2.07 -16.66
CA ARG A 316 10.99 1.66 -17.25
C ARG A 316 11.43 2.55 -18.41
N ALA A 317 10.51 3.18 -19.13
CA ALA A 317 10.85 4.09 -20.22
C ALA A 317 11.52 5.39 -19.76
N VAL A 318 11.40 5.75 -18.48
CA VAL A 318 11.93 7.01 -17.92
C VAL A 318 12.99 6.82 -16.84
N LEU A 319 13.21 5.58 -16.41
CA LEU A 319 14.24 5.22 -15.43
C LEU A 319 15.56 4.83 -16.14
N PRO A 320 16.72 4.97 -15.48
CA PRO A 320 18.04 4.64 -16.03
C PRO A 320 18.20 3.20 -16.51
#